data_AF-A0A7Y6ZNI5-F1
#
_entry.id   AF-A0A7Y6ZNI5-F1
#
_cell.length_a   1.000
_cell.length_b   1.000
_cell.length_c   1.000
_cell.angle_alpha   90.00
_cell.angle_beta   90.00
_cell.angle_gamma   90.00
#
_symmetry.space_group_name_H-M   'P 1'
#
loop_
_entity.id
_entity.type
_entity.pdbx_description
1 polymer ?
#
loop_
_entity_poly.entity_id
_entity_poly.type
_entity_poly.pdbx_seq_one_letter_code
_entity_poly.pdbx_strand_id
1 'polypeptide(L)' 'MQYNANNVDEYINQLPTERKEVLTKLRAVIYKNLPNGFVEQINYKMPAYVVPHAMYPYGYHCSPVSFPKNRTV' A
#
# COMPACT_ATOMS: atom_id res chain seq x y z
N MET A 1 -18.51 6.36 5.78
CA MET A 1 -17.95 7.20 4.69
C MET A 1 -16.86 6.41 4.01
N GLN A 2 -16.88 6.34 2.68
CA GLN A 2 -15.77 5.82 1.88
C GLN A 2 -15.06 7.01 1.25
N TYR A 3 -13.74 7.09 1.41
CA TYR A 3 -12.91 8.10 0.78
C TYR A 3 -12.29 7.50 -0.48
N ASN A 4 -12.34 8.22 -1.58
CA ASN A 4 -11.70 7.80 -2.82
C ASN A 4 -10.44 8.63 -2.99
N ALA A 5 -9.28 8.01 -2.79
CA ALA A 5 -7.98 8.67 -2.75
C ALA A 5 -6.95 7.78 -3.44
N ASN A 6 -6.02 8.39 -4.17
CA ASN A 6 -4.95 7.68 -4.88
C ASN A 6 -3.70 7.50 -4.01
N ASN A 7 -3.56 8.30 -2.96
CA ASN A 7 -2.45 8.25 -2.00
C ASN A 7 -2.95 8.65 -0.59
N VAL A 8 -2.09 8.44 0.42
CA VAL A 8 -2.45 8.68 1.83
C VAL A 8 -2.65 10.15 2.15
N ASP A 9 -1.92 11.06 1.49
CA ASP A 9 -2.09 12.50 1.69
C ASP A 9 -3.48 12.96 1.22
N GLU A 10 -3.92 12.51 0.04
CA GLU A 10 -5.29 12.72 -0.45
C GLU A 10 -6.33 12.15 0.50
N TYR A 11 -6.10 10.95 1.04
CA TYR A 11 -7.00 10.32 2.01
C TYR A 11 -7.15 11.19 3.27
N ILE A 12 -6.04 11.61 3.86
CA ILE A 12 -6.03 12.46 5.06
C ILE A 12 -6.72 13.79 4.76
N ASN A 13 -6.50 14.38 3.58
CA ASN A 13 -7.10 15.66 3.22
C ASN A 13 -8.63 15.62 3.10
N GLN A 14 -9.23 14.45 2.87
CA GLN A 14 -10.69 14.27 2.84
C GLN A 14 -11.31 14.06 4.23
N LEU A 15 -10.51 13.86 5.27
CA LEU A 15 -11.01 13.67 6.63
C LEU A 15 -11.49 14.99 7.26
N PRO A 16 -12.44 14.95 8.21
CA PRO A 16 -12.71 16.08 9.10
C PRO A 16 -11.44 16.54 9.84
N THR A 17 -11.33 17.84 10.12
CA THR A 17 -10.13 18.47 10.70
C THR A 17 -9.62 17.76 11.96
N GLU A 18 -10.52 17.41 12.87
CA GLU A 18 -10.22 16.67 14.10
C GLU A 18 -9.53 15.31 13.84
N ARG A 19 -9.90 14.62 12.76
CA ARG A 19 -9.32 13.32 12.38
C ARG A 19 -8.00 13.49 11.65
N LYS A 20 -7.82 14.57 10.88
CA LYS A 20 -6.55 14.85 10.19
C LYS A 20 -5.39 14.90 11.18
N GLU A 21 -5.57 15.63 12.27
CA GLU A 21 -4.53 15.78 13.29
C GLU A 21 -4.13 14.43 13.91
N VAL A 22 -5.12 13.64 14.32
CA VAL A 22 -4.91 12.32 14.93
C VAL A 22 -4.23 11.37 13.94
N LEU A 23 -4.72 11.28 12.69
CA LEU A 23 -4.13 10.39 11.69
C LEU A 23 -2.71 10.80 11.30
N THR A 24 -2.43 12.11 11.26
CA THR A 24 -1.09 12.62 10.94
C THR A 24 -0.10 12.23 12.02
N LYS A 25 -0.47 12.38 13.30
CA LYS A 25 0.36 11.93 14.44
C LYS A 25 0.59 10.43 14.39
N LEU A 26 -0.46 9.64 14.15
CA LEU A 26 -0.37 8.18 14.04
C LEU A 26 0.55 7.76 12.89
N ARG A 27 0.40 8.35 11.70
CA ARG A 27 1.24 8.10 10.51
C ARG A 27 2.70 8.39 10.82
N ALA A 28 3.01 9.51 11.49
CA ALA A 28 4.37 9.85 11.89
C ALA A 28 4.98 8.83 12.87
N VAL A 29 4.19 8.36 13.85
CA VAL A 29 4.64 7.31 14.78
C VAL A 29 4.90 6.00 14.05
N ILE A 30 4.02 5.58 13.15
CA ILE A 30 4.23 4.36 12.36
C ILE A 30 5.50 4.50 11.54
N TYR A 31 5.64 5.57 10.75
CA TYR A 31 6.81 5.78 9.89
C TYR A 31 8.13 5.79 10.66
N LYS A 32 8.16 6.38 11.86
CA LYS A 32 9.34 6.37 12.73
C LYS A 32 9.75 4.98 13.21
N ASN A 33 8.80 4.06 13.37
CA ASN A 33 9.03 2.72 13.93
C ASN A 33 8.99 1.61 12.88
N LEU A 34 8.59 1.92 11.65
CA LEU A 34 8.45 0.94 10.59
C LEU A 34 9.83 0.58 10.03
N PRO A 35 10.18 -0.71 9.92
CA PRO A 35 11.43 -1.13 9.30
C PRO A 35 11.53 -0.69 7.83
N ASN A 36 12.76 -0.58 7.34
CA ASN A 36 13.01 -0.34 5.92
C ASN A 36 12.37 -1.44 5.05
N GLY A 37 11.89 -1.07 3.87
CA GLY A 37 11.30 -1.99 2.89
C GLY A 37 9.78 -2.03 2.89
N PHE A 38 9.12 -1.36 3.82
CA PHE A 38 7.70 -1.06 3.71
C PHE A 38 7.47 0.20 2.86
N VAL A 39 6.37 0.19 2.11
CA VAL A 39 5.90 1.31 1.29
C VAL A 39 4.44 1.59 1.65
N GLU A 40 4.11 2.86 1.72
CA GLU A 40 2.76 3.32 2.01
C GLU A 40 1.92 3.36 0.72
N GLN A 41 0.69 2.84 0.77
CA GLN A 41 -0.25 2.85 -0.35
C GLN A 41 -1.69 2.90 0.12
N ILE A 42 -2.62 3.16 -0.80
CA ILE A 42 -4.05 2.95 -0.56
C ILE A 42 -4.39 1.50 -0.90
N ASN A 43 -4.89 0.75 0.09
CA ASN A 43 -5.41 -0.60 -0.09
C ASN A 43 -6.80 -0.71 0.52
N TYR A 44 -7.73 -1.36 -0.18
CA TYR A 44 -9.15 -1.41 0.22
C TYR A 44 -9.73 -0.04 0.62
N LYS A 45 -9.36 1.01 -0.12
CA LYS A 45 -9.77 2.42 0.12
C LYS A 45 -9.25 3.03 1.44
N MET A 46 -8.18 2.50 2.02
CA MET A 46 -7.59 3.00 3.26
C MET A 46 -6.05 3.03 3.19
N PRO A 47 -5.38 3.90 3.95
CA PRO A 47 -3.93 3.86 4.11
C PRO A 47 -3.46 2.51 4.64
N ALA A 48 -2.46 1.93 3.98
CA ALA A 48 -1.83 0.67 4.37
C ALA A 48 -0.32 0.75 4.12
N TYR A 49 0.43 -0.08 4.87
CA TYR A 49 1.86 -0.25 4.68
C TYR A 49 2.11 -1.66 4.18
N VAL A 50 2.75 -1.79 3.03
CA VAL A 50 3.01 -3.08 2.38
C VAL A 50 4.47 -3.27 2.08
N VAL A 51 4.90 -4.52 2.02
CA VAL A 51 6.20 -4.87 1.45
C VAL A 51 6.02 -5.02 -0.07
N PRO A 52 6.69 -4.21 -0.91
CA PRO A 52 6.58 -4.31 -2.35
C PRO A 52 6.94 -5.71 -2.84
N HIS A 53 6.21 -6.22 -3.82
CA HIS A 53 6.46 -7.56 -4.33
C HIS A 53 7.89 -7.73 -4.88
N ALA A 54 8.47 -6.66 -5.42
CA ALA A 54 9.84 -6.62 -5.94
C ALA A 54 10.93 -6.90 -4.90
N MET A 55 10.62 -6.82 -3.60
CA MET A 55 11.56 -7.15 -2.51
C MET A 55 11.66 -8.65 -2.24
N TYR A 56 10.71 -9.45 -2.74
CA TYR A 56 10.71 -10.89 -2.49
C TYR A 56 11.61 -11.66 -3.47
N PRO A 57 12.19 -12.80 -3.05
CA PRO A 57 12.98 -13.67 -3.92
C PRO A 57 12.19 -14.16 -5.14
N TYR A 58 12.91 -14.45 -6.23
CA TYR A 58 12.31 -15.09 -7.40
C TYR A 58 11.63 -16.42 -7.01
N GLY A 59 10.37 -16.58 -7.41
CA GLY A 59 9.56 -17.77 -7.06
C GLY A 59 8.76 -17.65 -5.76
N TYR A 60 8.90 -16.57 -4.99
CA TYR A 60 8.04 -16.29 -3.84
C TYR A 60 6.58 -16.13 -4.28
N HIS A 61 5.66 -16.78 -3.56
CA HIS A 61 4.22 -16.87 -3.88
C HIS A 61 3.84 -17.47 -5.24
N CYS A 62 4.73 -18.22 -5.92
CA CYS A 62 4.45 -18.87 -7.21
C CYS A 62 3.67 -17.96 -8.15
N SER A 63 4.34 -16.98 -8.77
CA SER A 63 3.76 -16.22 -9.88
C SER A 63 3.01 -17.17 -10.82
N PRO A 64 1.70 -16.99 -11.07
CA PRO A 64 1.04 -17.63 -12.19
C PRO A 64 1.55 -16.93 -13.45
N VAL A 65 2.81 -17.17 -13.80
CA VAL A 65 3.28 -16.98 -15.16
C VAL A 65 2.52 -18.07 -15.92
N SER A 66 1.30 -17.72 -16.34
CA SER A 66 0.59 -18.53 -17.31
C SER A 66 1.57 -18.75 -18.46
N PHE A 67 1.82 -20.02 -18.73
CA PHE A 67 2.67 -20.50 -19.81
C PHE A 67 2.57 -19.60 -21.04
N PRO A 68 3.67 -19.36 -21.79
CA PRO A 68 3.60 -18.56 -23.01
C PRO A 68 2.50 -19.11 -23.90
N LYS A 69 1.50 -18.27 -24.21
CA LYS A 69 0.31 -18.57 -25.04
C LYS A 69 0.65 -18.88 -26.51
N ASN A 70 1.89 -19.28 -26.83
CA ASN A 70 2.33 -19.59 -28.19
C ASN A 70 2.98 -20.98 -28.28
N ARG A 71 2.29 -22.03 -27.81
CA ARG A 71 2.47 -23.35 -28.43
C ARG A 71 1.57 -23.41 -29.66
N THR A 72 2.09 -22.95 -30.79
CA THR A 72 1.62 -23.39 -32.09
C THR A 72 2.07 -24.84 -32.23
N VAL A 73 1.11 -25.76 -32.26
CA VAL A 73 1.28 -27.09 -32.87
C VAL A 73 0.76 -27.01 -34.29
#